data_AF-A0A1L9NPU3-F1
#
_entry.id   AF-A0A1L9NPU3-F1
#
_cell.length_a   1.000
_cell.length_b   1.000
_cell.length_c   1.000
_cell.angle_alpha   90.00
_cell.angle_beta   90.00
_cell.angle_gamma   90.00
#
_symmetry.space_group_name_H-M   'P 1'
#
loop_
_entity.id
_entity.type
_entity.pdbx_description
1 polymer ?
#
loop_
_entity_poly.entity_id
_entity_poly.type
_entity_poly.pdbx_seq_one_letter_code
_entity_poly.pdbx_strand_id
1 'polypeptide(L)'
;MEKYSRYSPSLPSVHQFPNEPASYYVEEAKKNWDRSTINVRTGVPDAWIKLLEPGRTYTILWTGKEIPCWDWGTPQDKVGTEPKWPPILVPGGAHRTFTVQEGRRPHIPSPPTPPPIDPSERVPGAPVLSLQLSCSPTGPQSECLNMSIKVTYHGPSSDPITFHTWAFSPLRSFSVYRRVFPDQSSPETEPKWKTCIIHQSLHVFWDNPDRQLNVAENEEGRFATLFPGESWSNFWSFDADGDCEPEDARPGQQLRYQFTGETLDWWDWGTMEDHAQTVVTLPGSGLEPIKHPKDNNNRPKVVIPASNIVEWTVPQYFDRQFD
;
A
#
# COMPACT_ATOMS: atom_id res chain seq x y z
N MET A 1 -33.47 22.98 -32.74
CA MET A 1 -34.20 23.13 -31.45
C MET A 1 -33.29 22.52 -30.38
N GLU A 2 -32.31 23.29 -29.91
CA GLU A 2 -31.45 22.93 -28.78
C GLU A 2 -31.89 23.74 -27.58
N LYS A 3 -32.16 23.07 -26.46
CA LYS A 3 -32.65 23.70 -25.24
C LYS A 3 -31.94 23.09 -24.04
N TYR A 4 -31.38 23.98 -23.22
CA TYR A 4 -30.91 23.85 -21.84
C TYR A 4 -29.44 23.47 -21.59
N SER A 5 -28.55 24.46 -21.76
CA SER A 5 -27.39 24.62 -20.87
C SER A 5 -27.87 25.23 -19.54
N ARG A 6 -27.62 24.55 -18.42
CA ARG A 6 -28.02 24.94 -17.06
C ARG A 6 -26.83 25.49 -16.24
N TYR A 7 -25.83 26.09 -16.89
CA TYR A 7 -24.71 26.73 -16.21
C TYR A 7 -24.79 28.24 -16.34
N SER A 8 -24.99 28.92 -15.21
CA SER A 8 -24.84 30.38 -15.11
C SER A 8 -23.42 30.79 -15.53
N PRO A 9 -23.23 31.77 -16.42
CA PRO A 9 -21.90 32.19 -16.89
C PRO A 9 -21.15 33.10 -15.89
N SER A 10 -21.66 33.29 -14.67
CA SER A 10 -20.95 34.06 -13.65
C SER A 10 -19.92 33.17 -12.96
N LEU A 11 -18.66 33.24 -13.41
CA LEU A 11 -17.52 32.87 -12.58
C LEU A 11 -17.65 33.59 -11.23
N PRO A 12 -17.52 32.90 -10.08
CA PRO A 12 -17.46 33.57 -8.79
C PRO A 12 -16.30 34.56 -8.84
N SER A 13 -16.60 35.84 -8.58
CA SER A 13 -15.58 36.87 -8.49
C SER A 13 -14.64 36.53 -7.35
N VAL A 14 -13.40 36.21 -7.68
CA VAL A 14 -12.32 36.09 -6.70
C VAL A 14 -12.13 37.49 -6.09
N HIS A 15 -12.65 37.69 -4.88
CA HIS A 15 -12.33 38.88 -4.09
C HIS A 15 -10.94 38.67 -3.50
N GLN A 16 -9.90 39.06 -4.26
CA GLN A 16 -8.61 39.36 -3.66
C GLN A 16 -8.84 40.51 -2.66
N PHE A 17 -8.36 40.36 -1.43
CA PHE A 17 -8.45 41.43 -0.43
C PHE A 17 -7.74 42.67 -1.00
N PRO A 18 -8.44 43.81 -1.14
CA PRO A 18 -7.97 44.95 -1.95
C PRO A 18 -6.71 45.63 -1.43
N ASN A 19 -6.21 45.25 -0.24
CA ASN A 19 -5.08 45.88 0.44
C ASN A 19 -4.01 44.87 0.91
N GLU A 20 -3.95 43.66 0.36
CA GLU A 20 -2.89 42.71 0.72
C GLU A 20 -1.57 43.14 0.04
N PRO A 21 -0.49 43.45 0.78
CA PRO A 21 0.80 43.75 0.18
C PRO A 21 1.25 42.54 -0.65
N ALA A 22 1.93 42.78 -1.79
CA ALA A 22 2.50 41.74 -2.63
C ALA A 22 3.23 40.72 -1.74
N SER A 23 2.58 39.58 -1.55
CA SER A 23 2.70 38.83 -0.32
C SER A 23 4.11 38.25 -0.20
N TYR A 24 4.74 38.43 0.95
CA TYR A 24 5.94 37.71 1.41
C TYR A 24 5.85 36.19 1.15
N TYR A 25 4.62 35.67 1.07
CA TYR A 25 4.26 34.32 0.65
C TYR A 25 4.77 33.89 -0.73
N VAL A 26 4.94 34.77 -1.72
CA VAL A 26 5.38 34.32 -3.07
C VAL A 26 6.85 33.91 -3.07
N GLU A 27 7.71 34.68 -2.41
CA GLU A 27 9.15 34.37 -2.35
C GLU A 27 9.44 33.24 -1.33
N GLU A 28 8.73 33.19 -0.21
CA GLU A 28 8.85 32.10 0.76
C GLU A 28 8.24 30.78 0.25
N ALA A 29 7.12 30.82 -0.49
CA ALA A 29 6.58 29.64 -1.18
C ALA A 29 7.48 29.17 -2.33
N LYS A 30 8.11 30.08 -3.09
CA LYS A 30 9.13 29.70 -4.08
C LYS A 30 10.36 29.06 -3.42
N LYS A 31 10.77 29.56 -2.25
CA LYS A 31 11.91 29.01 -1.49
C LYS A 31 11.59 27.65 -0.84
N ASN A 32 10.30 27.37 -0.59
CA ASN A 32 9.77 26.13 -0.04
C ASN A 32 9.10 25.23 -1.10
N TRP A 33 9.38 25.46 -2.39
CA TRP A 33 8.74 24.74 -3.52
C TRP A 33 8.91 23.21 -3.41
N ASP A 34 10.06 22.75 -2.93
CA ASP A 34 10.36 21.32 -2.71
C ASP A 34 9.68 20.73 -1.47
N ARG A 35 9.05 21.54 -0.60
CA ARG A 35 8.24 21.10 0.56
C ARG A 35 6.74 21.21 0.31
N SER A 36 6.35 21.70 -0.86
CA SER A 36 4.96 21.99 -1.23
C SER A 36 4.51 21.20 -2.45
N THR A 37 5.32 20.23 -2.91
CA THR A 37 5.02 19.38 -4.05
C THR A 37 4.55 18.01 -3.58
N ILE A 38 3.26 17.92 -3.24
CA ILE A 38 2.68 16.64 -2.85
C ILE A 38 2.49 15.77 -4.10
N ASN A 39 3.30 14.73 -4.24
CA ASN A 39 3.15 13.74 -5.30
C ASN A 39 2.17 12.65 -4.85
N VAL A 40 1.07 12.53 -5.59
CA VAL A 40 0.02 11.54 -5.35
C VAL A 40 0.11 10.49 -6.43
N ARG A 41 0.29 9.23 -6.03
CA ARG A 41 0.17 8.11 -6.96
C ARG A 41 -1.24 7.52 -6.86
N THR A 42 -2.19 8.18 -7.50
CA THR A 42 -3.56 7.68 -7.62
C THR A 42 -3.70 6.80 -8.85
N GLY A 43 -4.54 5.77 -8.75
CA GLY A 43 -5.14 5.15 -9.94
C GLY A 43 -6.12 6.14 -10.57
N VAL A 44 -6.39 6.01 -11.86
CA VAL A 44 -7.56 6.68 -12.45
C VAL A 44 -8.80 5.94 -11.92
N PRO A 45 -9.81 6.61 -11.35
CA PRO A 45 -10.99 5.92 -10.85
C PRO A 45 -11.62 5.02 -11.92
N ASP A 46 -12.10 3.83 -11.54
CA ASP A 46 -12.63 2.85 -12.50
C ASP A 46 -13.78 3.41 -13.35
N ALA A 47 -14.61 4.28 -12.75
CA ALA A 47 -15.66 5.00 -13.46
C ALA A 47 -15.13 5.85 -14.63
N TRP A 48 -13.92 6.40 -14.49
CA TRP A 48 -13.27 7.18 -15.54
C TRP A 48 -12.56 6.28 -16.54
N ILE A 49 -11.95 5.17 -16.09
CA ILE A 49 -11.33 4.17 -16.97
C ILE A 49 -12.32 3.67 -18.02
N LYS A 50 -13.58 3.41 -17.63
CA LYS A 50 -14.66 3.00 -18.55
C LYS A 50 -14.97 4.02 -19.66
N LEU A 51 -14.61 5.28 -19.46
CA LEU A 51 -14.83 6.37 -20.43
C LEU A 51 -13.61 6.62 -21.33
N LEU A 52 -12.49 5.96 -21.05
CA LEU A 52 -11.26 6.10 -21.82
C LEU A 52 -11.32 5.25 -23.08
N GLU A 53 -11.03 5.88 -24.22
CA GLU A 53 -10.94 5.23 -25.51
C GLU A 53 -9.50 5.32 -26.03
N PRO A 54 -8.94 4.21 -26.56
CA PRO A 54 -7.62 4.22 -27.17
C PRO A 54 -7.48 5.27 -28.28
N GLY A 55 -6.30 5.87 -28.38
CA GLY A 55 -5.98 6.93 -29.33
C GLY A 55 -6.55 8.30 -28.97
N ARG A 56 -7.42 8.41 -27.96
CA ARG A 56 -7.97 9.70 -27.52
C ARG A 56 -7.11 10.35 -26.45
N THR A 57 -7.11 11.67 -26.47
CA THR A 57 -6.42 12.52 -25.50
C THR A 57 -7.42 13.07 -24.49
N TYR A 58 -7.13 12.88 -23.22
CA TYR A 58 -7.94 13.31 -22.09
C TYR A 58 -7.15 14.27 -21.21
N THR A 59 -7.86 15.21 -20.59
CA THR A 59 -7.30 16.13 -19.60
C THR A 59 -8.01 15.90 -18.28
N ILE A 60 -7.27 15.45 -17.26
CA ILE A 60 -7.76 15.47 -15.89
C ILE A 60 -7.57 16.89 -15.36
N LEU A 61 -8.65 17.48 -14.85
CA LEU A 61 -8.66 18.84 -14.29
C LEU A 61 -9.08 18.79 -12.83
N TRP A 62 -8.27 19.37 -11.96
CA TRP A 62 -8.68 19.72 -10.60
C TRP A 62 -9.54 20.97 -10.65
N THR A 63 -10.83 20.83 -10.35
CA THR A 63 -11.80 21.94 -10.39
C THR A 63 -11.72 22.87 -9.17
N GLY A 64 -10.88 22.54 -8.19
CA GLY A 64 -10.87 23.19 -6.89
C GLY A 64 -11.81 22.49 -5.91
N LYS A 65 -11.56 22.70 -4.62
CA LYS A 65 -12.38 22.14 -3.54
C LYS A 65 -12.34 23.07 -2.33
N GLU A 66 -13.49 23.18 -1.68
CA GLU A 66 -13.62 23.81 -0.38
C GLU A 66 -13.41 22.76 0.72
N ILE A 67 -12.58 23.08 1.70
CA ILE A 67 -12.34 22.27 2.90
C ILE A 67 -13.14 22.92 4.04
N PRO A 68 -14.35 22.42 4.34
CA PRO A 68 -15.30 23.10 5.23
C PRO A 68 -14.94 22.97 6.72
N CYS A 69 -14.15 21.95 7.08
CA CYS A 69 -13.85 21.63 8.47
C CYS A 69 -12.35 21.55 8.67
N TRP A 70 -11.75 22.62 9.20
CA TRP A 70 -10.33 22.64 9.57
C TRP A 70 -10.12 23.48 10.84
N ASP A 71 -9.12 23.09 11.62
CA ASP A 71 -8.61 23.84 12.77
C ASP A 71 -7.15 23.44 13.03
N TRP A 72 -6.41 24.25 13.79
CA TRP A 72 -5.01 23.99 14.12
C TRP A 72 -4.88 22.98 15.27
N GLY A 73 -4.05 21.95 15.11
CA GLY A 73 -3.75 20.96 16.16
C GLY A 73 -3.70 19.54 15.60
N THR A 74 -3.59 18.55 16.49
CA THR A 74 -3.66 17.13 16.10
C THR A 74 -5.11 16.63 16.09
N PRO A 75 -5.43 15.52 15.39
CA PRO A 75 -6.76 14.92 15.44
C PRO A 75 -7.26 14.60 16.86
N GLN A 76 -6.35 14.24 17.77
CA GLN A 76 -6.66 13.93 19.17
C GLN A 76 -7.11 15.17 19.95
N ASP A 77 -6.51 16.34 19.67
CA ASP A 77 -6.88 17.62 20.30
C ASP A 77 -8.27 18.13 19.88
N LYS A 78 -8.84 17.56 18.81
CA LYS A 78 -10.06 18.07 18.14
C LYS A 78 -11.26 17.15 18.25
N VAL A 79 -11.16 16.03 18.97
CA VAL A 79 -12.30 15.14 19.21
C VAL A 79 -13.42 15.91 19.93
N GLY A 80 -14.59 16.01 19.28
CA GLY A 80 -15.77 16.67 19.84
C GLY A 80 -15.77 18.21 19.78
N THR A 81 -14.83 18.83 19.04
CA THR A 81 -14.79 20.29 18.88
C THR A 81 -15.33 20.69 17.50
N GLU A 82 -16.19 21.71 17.44
CA GLU A 82 -16.65 22.26 16.15
C GLU A 82 -15.55 23.08 15.47
N PRO A 83 -15.45 23.05 14.12
CA PRO A 83 -14.49 23.86 13.37
C PRO A 83 -14.72 25.36 13.61
N LYS A 84 -13.67 26.09 13.98
CA LYS A 84 -13.77 27.52 14.34
C LYS A 84 -13.55 28.48 13.17
N TRP A 85 -13.08 27.98 12.04
CA TRP A 85 -12.53 28.81 10.96
C TRP A 85 -13.36 28.74 9.68
N PRO A 86 -13.35 29.82 8.87
CA PRO A 86 -14.01 29.80 7.56
C PRO A 86 -13.34 28.76 6.66
N PRO A 87 -14.09 28.12 5.74
CA PRO A 87 -13.55 27.08 4.88
C PRO A 87 -12.30 27.50 4.09
N ILE A 88 -11.33 26.58 3.97
CA ILE A 88 -10.17 26.80 3.09
C ILE A 88 -10.60 26.52 1.64
N LEU A 89 -10.35 27.47 0.76
CA LEU A 89 -10.53 27.28 -0.68
C LEU A 89 -9.23 26.79 -1.30
N VAL A 90 -9.23 25.55 -1.78
CA VAL A 90 -8.16 25.01 -2.63
C VAL A 90 -8.52 25.35 -4.09
N PRO A 91 -7.78 26.25 -4.75
CA PRO A 91 -8.14 26.71 -6.09
C PRO A 91 -8.01 25.58 -7.11
N GLY A 92 -8.89 25.61 -8.12
CA GLY A 92 -8.79 24.76 -9.30
C GLY A 92 -7.69 25.22 -10.26
N GLY A 93 -7.41 24.39 -11.26
CA GLY A 93 -6.56 24.77 -12.40
C GLY A 93 -5.41 23.80 -12.70
N ALA A 94 -4.98 23.02 -11.71
CA ALA A 94 -4.04 21.93 -11.94
C ALA A 94 -4.67 20.94 -12.94
N HIS A 95 -3.97 20.66 -14.03
CA HIS A 95 -4.46 19.74 -15.03
C HIS A 95 -3.31 18.92 -15.61
N ARG A 96 -3.65 17.72 -16.08
CA ARG A 96 -2.71 16.85 -16.78
C ARG A 96 -3.38 16.24 -17.99
N THR A 97 -2.72 16.38 -19.12
CA THR A 97 -3.16 15.83 -20.40
C THR A 97 -2.42 14.53 -20.68
N PHE A 98 -3.14 13.50 -21.08
CA PHE A 98 -2.57 12.22 -21.48
C PHE A 98 -3.34 11.62 -22.66
N THR A 99 -2.63 10.85 -23.49
CA THR A 99 -3.25 10.09 -24.57
C THR A 99 -3.32 8.63 -24.16
N VAL A 100 -4.51 8.04 -24.27
CA VAL A 100 -4.72 6.62 -23.99
C VAL A 100 -4.09 5.84 -25.14
N GLN A 101 -3.08 5.04 -24.86
CA GLN A 101 -2.49 4.16 -25.86
C GLN A 101 -3.29 2.85 -25.91
N GLU A 102 -3.55 2.37 -27.12
CA GLU A 102 -4.09 1.02 -27.29
C GLU A 102 -3.01 0.01 -26.89
N GLY A 103 -3.30 -0.75 -25.84
CA GLY A 103 -2.42 -1.80 -25.39
C GLY A 103 -3.17 -2.68 -24.42
N ARG A 104 -3.16 -3.99 -24.66
CA ARG A 104 -3.36 -4.92 -23.55
C ARG A 104 -2.27 -4.60 -22.54
N ARG A 105 -2.63 -4.48 -21.26
CA ARG A 105 -1.65 -4.51 -20.17
C ARG A 105 -0.71 -5.66 -20.51
N PRO A 106 0.61 -5.42 -20.71
CA PRO A 106 1.51 -6.47 -21.15
C PRO A 106 1.27 -7.64 -20.21
N HIS A 107 1.08 -8.83 -20.78
CA HIS A 107 0.94 -10.03 -19.98
C HIS A 107 2.28 -10.20 -19.27
N ILE A 108 2.42 -9.62 -18.08
CA ILE A 108 3.56 -9.86 -17.22
C ILE A 108 3.36 -11.33 -16.83
N PRO A 109 4.18 -12.26 -17.35
CA PRO A 109 4.06 -13.63 -16.93
C PRO A 109 4.22 -13.63 -15.41
N SER A 110 3.20 -14.16 -14.73
CA SER A 110 3.28 -14.45 -13.32
C SER A 110 4.55 -15.26 -13.08
N PRO A 111 5.55 -14.73 -12.34
CA PRO A 111 6.65 -15.59 -11.94
C PRO A 111 6.04 -16.77 -11.17
N PRO A 112 6.56 -17.98 -11.38
CA PRO A 112 6.11 -19.13 -10.61
C PRO A 112 6.26 -18.82 -9.13
N THR A 113 5.32 -19.29 -8.32
CA THR A 113 5.42 -19.29 -6.86
C THR A 113 6.82 -19.78 -6.47
N PRO A 114 7.67 -18.94 -5.85
CA PRO A 114 9.00 -19.38 -5.44
C PRO A 114 8.85 -20.48 -4.37
N PRO A 115 9.60 -21.58 -4.48
CA PRO A 115 9.60 -22.61 -3.45
C PRO A 115 10.21 -22.04 -2.15
N PRO A 116 9.82 -22.58 -0.98
CA PRO A 116 10.52 -22.27 0.26
C PRO A 116 12.01 -22.57 0.13
N ILE A 117 12.85 -21.67 0.62
CA ILE A 117 14.31 -21.85 0.65
C ILE A 117 14.68 -22.51 1.98
N ASP A 118 15.47 -23.59 1.90
CA ASP A 118 15.95 -24.30 3.09
C ASP A 118 16.81 -23.37 3.97
N PRO A 119 16.74 -23.46 5.31
CA PRO A 119 17.60 -22.69 6.20
C PRO A 119 19.10 -22.78 5.87
N SER A 120 19.58 -23.92 5.38
CA SER A 120 20.99 -24.16 5.03
C SER A 120 21.46 -23.44 3.76
N GLU A 121 20.54 -23.02 2.89
CA GLU A 121 20.84 -22.28 1.66
C GLU A 121 20.91 -20.75 1.89
N ARG A 122 20.69 -20.30 3.14
CA ARG A 122 20.68 -18.88 3.50
C ARG A 122 22.08 -18.37 3.80
N VAL A 123 22.22 -17.04 3.79
CA VAL A 123 23.49 -16.36 4.06
C VAL A 123 24.01 -16.77 5.45
N PRO A 124 25.18 -17.45 5.54
CA PRO A 124 25.72 -17.87 6.83
C PRO A 124 25.89 -16.70 7.78
N GLY A 125 25.50 -16.89 9.04
CA GLY A 125 25.58 -15.85 10.08
C GLY A 125 24.46 -14.80 10.03
N ALA A 126 23.54 -14.84 9.05
CA ALA A 126 22.32 -14.05 9.07
C ALA A 126 21.24 -14.74 9.94
N PRO A 127 20.38 -13.98 10.64
CA PRO A 127 19.19 -14.51 11.28
C PRO A 127 18.32 -15.34 10.32
N VAL A 128 17.78 -16.43 10.85
CA VAL A 128 16.90 -17.36 10.13
C VAL A 128 15.48 -17.14 10.60
N LEU A 129 14.66 -16.55 9.73
CA LEU A 129 13.23 -16.31 9.96
C LEU A 129 12.35 -17.22 9.07
N SER A 130 11.20 -17.65 9.56
CA SER A 130 10.17 -18.28 8.73
C SER A 130 8.84 -17.58 8.90
N LEU A 131 8.01 -17.57 7.85
CA LEU A 131 6.66 -17.00 7.92
C LEU A 131 5.62 -18.10 7.68
N GLN A 132 4.61 -18.15 8.55
CA GLN A 132 3.40 -18.94 8.37
C GLN A 132 2.18 -18.03 8.19
N LEU A 133 1.33 -18.39 7.23
CA LEU A 133 0.03 -17.79 6.96
C LEU A 133 -1.10 -18.62 7.55
N SER A 134 -2.09 -17.94 8.10
CA SER A 134 -3.38 -18.53 8.48
C SER A 134 -4.51 -17.64 8.01
N CYS A 135 -5.58 -18.24 7.51
CA CYS A 135 -6.80 -17.53 7.15
C CYS A 135 -7.94 -18.05 8.01
N SER A 136 -8.71 -17.12 8.57
CA SER A 136 -9.95 -17.46 9.27
C SER A 136 -11.10 -16.77 8.55
N PRO A 137 -12.14 -17.49 8.09
CA PRO A 137 -13.35 -16.84 7.61
C PRO A 137 -13.98 -16.07 8.77
N THR A 138 -14.38 -14.82 8.55
CA THR A 138 -14.97 -13.98 9.61
C THR A 138 -16.44 -14.34 9.92
N GLY A 139 -16.86 -15.55 9.53
CA GLY A 139 -18.21 -16.09 9.68
C GLY A 139 -18.72 -16.75 8.40
N PRO A 140 -19.82 -17.52 8.47
CA PRO A 140 -20.34 -18.33 7.35
C PRO A 140 -20.88 -17.50 6.16
N GLN A 141 -20.87 -16.17 6.25
CA GLN A 141 -21.35 -15.24 5.22
C GLN A 141 -20.44 -14.01 5.08
N SER A 142 -19.22 -14.03 5.65
CA SER A 142 -18.44 -12.80 5.70
C SER A 142 -17.83 -12.45 4.34
N GLU A 143 -18.10 -11.22 3.92
CA GLU A 143 -17.53 -10.55 2.74
C GLU A 143 -16.03 -10.27 2.89
N CYS A 144 -15.47 -10.49 4.09
CA CYS A 144 -14.10 -10.14 4.43
C CYS A 144 -13.34 -11.34 5.03
N LEU A 145 -12.09 -11.51 4.61
CA LEU A 145 -11.19 -12.56 5.08
C LEU A 145 -10.15 -11.98 6.03
N ASN A 146 -10.00 -12.61 7.20
CA ASN A 146 -8.94 -12.27 8.13
C ASN A 146 -7.69 -13.10 7.82
N MET A 147 -6.66 -12.42 7.34
CA MET A 147 -5.32 -12.98 7.23
C MET A 147 -4.53 -12.73 8.51
N SER A 148 -3.80 -13.74 8.96
CA SER A 148 -2.78 -13.58 9.99
C SER A 148 -1.47 -14.21 9.56
N ILE A 149 -0.39 -13.58 9.99
CA ILE A 149 0.96 -14.05 9.83
C ILE A 149 1.57 -14.37 11.18
N LYS A 150 2.47 -15.35 11.17
CA LYS A 150 3.35 -15.68 12.28
C LYS A 150 4.77 -15.79 11.75
N VAL A 151 5.63 -14.88 12.18
CA VAL A 151 7.05 -14.86 11.86
C VAL A 151 7.81 -15.47 13.03
N THR A 152 8.54 -16.55 12.80
CA THR A 152 9.31 -17.27 13.82
C THR A 152 10.80 -17.08 13.57
N TYR A 153 11.54 -16.75 14.62
CA TYR A 153 13.00 -16.66 14.59
C TYR A 153 13.62 -17.97 15.08
N HIS A 154 14.61 -18.52 14.36
CA HIS A 154 15.17 -19.85 14.62
C HIS A 154 16.63 -19.85 15.13
N GLY A 155 17.32 -18.71 15.15
CA GLY A 155 18.78 -18.63 15.29
C GLY A 155 19.45 -18.14 14.01
N PRO A 156 20.78 -18.00 13.93
CA PRO A 156 21.71 -19.09 14.24
C PRO A 156 22.32 -19.05 15.64
N SER A 157 22.14 -17.99 16.43
CA SER A 157 22.66 -17.88 17.79
C SER A 157 21.54 -17.90 18.83
N SER A 158 21.93 -17.91 20.11
CA SER A 158 21.03 -17.70 21.25
C SER A 158 20.60 -16.24 21.42
N ASP A 159 21.16 -15.33 20.62
CA ASP A 159 20.98 -13.89 20.80
C ASP A 159 19.65 -13.45 20.20
N PRO A 160 18.96 -12.49 20.85
CA PRO A 160 17.78 -11.87 20.27
C PRO A 160 18.13 -11.05 19.05
N ILE A 161 17.14 -10.88 18.17
CA ILE A 161 17.22 -9.97 17.03
C ILE A 161 16.17 -8.88 17.17
N THR A 162 16.50 -7.68 16.73
CA THR A 162 15.52 -6.61 16.51
C THR A 162 15.49 -6.26 15.03
N PHE A 163 14.29 -6.23 14.45
CA PHE A 163 14.13 -6.01 13.01
C PHE A 163 12.95 -5.10 12.69
N HIS A 164 13.02 -4.50 11.51
CA HIS A 164 11.98 -3.65 10.97
C HIS A 164 10.88 -4.51 10.31
N THR A 165 9.61 -4.27 10.68
CA THR A 165 8.47 -5.14 10.31
C THR A 165 7.90 -4.86 8.92
N TRP A 166 8.41 -3.85 8.21
CA TRP A 166 7.90 -3.42 6.90
C TRP A 166 7.94 -4.49 5.80
N ALA A 167 8.89 -5.43 5.87
CA ALA A 167 8.95 -6.57 4.95
C ALA A 167 7.67 -7.43 4.98
N PHE A 168 6.89 -7.34 6.06
CA PHE A 168 5.65 -8.10 6.28
C PHE A 168 4.38 -7.30 5.98
N SER A 169 4.51 -6.12 5.37
CA SER A 169 3.36 -5.32 4.94
C SER A 169 2.56 -6.04 3.85
N PRO A 170 1.21 -6.12 3.95
CA PRO A 170 0.37 -6.79 2.96
C PRO A 170 0.46 -6.17 1.56
N LEU A 171 0.96 -4.93 1.48
CA LEU A 171 1.19 -4.16 0.26
C LEU A 171 2.41 -4.63 -0.56
N ARG A 172 3.20 -5.57 -0.03
CA ARG A 172 4.48 -5.98 -0.60
C ARG A 172 4.45 -7.41 -1.13
N SER A 173 5.29 -8.28 -0.60
CA SER A 173 5.64 -9.57 -1.20
C SER A 173 4.55 -10.62 -1.01
N PHE A 174 3.30 -10.20 -0.87
CA PHE A 174 2.15 -11.06 -0.89
C PHE A 174 1.55 -11.09 -2.29
N SER A 175 1.03 -12.24 -2.68
CA SER A 175 0.43 -12.42 -4.00
C SER A 175 -0.82 -13.24 -3.90
N VAL A 176 -1.87 -12.77 -4.58
CA VAL A 176 -3.11 -13.50 -4.78
C VAL A 176 -3.06 -14.15 -6.16
N TYR A 177 -3.51 -15.39 -6.25
CA TYR A 177 -3.59 -16.16 -7.48
C TYR A 177 -5.00 -16.73 -7.62
N ARG A 178 -5.52 -16.75 -8.85
CA ARG A 178 -6.75 -17.45 -9.20
C ARG A 178 -6.47 -18.76 -9.90
N ARG A 179 -7.31 -19.76 -9.65
CA ARG A 179 -7.28 -21.04 -10.35
C ARG A 179 -7.96 -20.94 -11.71
N VAL A 180 -7.23 -21.16 -12.79
CA VAL A 180 -7.76 -21.14 -14.15
C VAL A 180 -7.83 -22.57 -14.68
N PHE A 181 -9.03 -22.94 -15.15
CA PHE A 181 -9.20 -24.17 -15.92
C PHE A 181 -8.85 -23.88 -17.38
N PRO A 182 -7.91 -24.62 -17.97
CA PRO A 182 -7.68 -24.58 -19.41
C PRO A 182 -8.95 -24.99 -20.17
N ASP A 183 -9.11 -24.43 -21.37
CA ASP A 183 -10.28 -24.64 -22.22
C ASP A 183 -10.59 -26.13 -22.42
N GLN A 184 -11.86 -26.50 -22.47
CA GLN A 184 -12.36 -27.90 -22.45
C GLN A 184 -11.96 -28.72 -23.70
N SER A 185 -11.15 -28.16 -24.59
CA SER A 185 -10.64 -28.77 -25.81
C SER A 185 -9.45 -29.71 -25.58
N SER A 186 -8.90 -29.79 -24.37
CA SER A 186 -7.83 -30.73 -24.01
C SER A 186 -8.17 -31.52 -22.73
N PRO A 187 -8.37 -32.85 -22.81
CA PRO A 187 -8.82 -33.67 -21.69
C PRO A 187 -7.76 -33.94 -20.60
N GLU A 188 -6.54 -33.40 -20.71
CA GLU A 188 -5.42 -33.72 -19.79
C GLU A 188 -4.67 -32.51 -19.21
N THR A 189 -5.26 -31.31 -19.24
CA THR A 189 -4.53 -30.14 -18.74
C THR A 189 -4.90 -29.83 -17.29
N GLU A 190 -3.96 -30.04 -16.37
CA GLU A 190 -4.14 -29.68 -14.96
C GLU A 190 -4.47 -28.18 -14.79
N PRO A 191 -5.34 -27.82 -13.84
CA PRO A 191 -5.68 -26.44 -13.57
C PRO A 191 -4.44 -25.65 -13.10
N LYS A 192 -4.27 -24.44 -13.66
CA LYS A 192 -3.09 -23.60 -13.42
C LYS A 192 -3.44 -22.42 -12.53
N TRP A 193 -2.47 -21.96 -11.75
CA TRP A 193 -2.60 -20.74 -10.96
C TRP A 193 -2.08 -19.54 -11.75
N LYS A 194 -2.85 -18.45 -11.74
CA LYS A 194 -2.50 -17.20 -12.39
C LYS A 194 -2.59 -16.06 -11.39
N THR A 195 -1.60 -15.18 -11.31
CA THR A 195 -1.62 -14.04 -10.39
C THR A 195 -2.80 -13.12 -10.71
N CYS A 196 -3.53 -12.72 -9.68
CA CYS A 196 -4.51 -11.65 -9.76
C CYS A 196 -3.81 -10.31 -9.92
N ILE A 197 -4.47 -9.39 -10.62
CA ILE A 197 -4.16 -7.98 -10.47
C ILE A 197 -4.87 -7.50 -9.20
N ILE A 198 -4.09 -7.12 -8.17
CA ILE A 198 -4.63 -6.50 -6.97
C ILE A 198 -5.04 -5.04 -7.26
N HIS A 199 -6.22 -4.65 -6.79
CA HIS A 199 -6.76 -3.28 -6.86
C HIS A 199 -6.12 -2.34 -5.85
N GLN A 200 -5.11 -2.80 -5.09
CA GLN A 200 -4.36 -2.00 -4.12
C GLN A 200 -3.53 -0.90 -4.82
N SER A 201 -4.23 0.11 -5.32
CA SER A 201 -3.68 1.40 -5.68
C SER A 201 -3.46 2.14 -4.37
N LEU A 202 -2.20 2.24 -3.95
CA LEU A 202 -1.81 3.07 -2.82
C LEU A 202 -2.02 4.54 -3.17
N HIS A 203 -3.24 5.02 -2.94
CA HIS A 203 -3.61 6.43 -3.01
C HIS A 203 -2.99 7.16 -1.83
N VAL A 204 -1.69 7.47 -1.91
CA VAL A 204 -1.06 8.16 -0.80
C VAL A 204 -0.17 9.32 -1.25
N PHE A 205 -0.34 10.41 -0.51
CA PHE A 205 0.28 11.71 -0.65
C PHE A 205 1.55 11.71 0.21
N TRP A 206 2.74 11.68 -0.38
CA TRP A 206 3.96 11.66 0.41
C TRP A 206 5.02 12.60 -0.16
N ASP A 207 5.04 13.81 0.39
CA ASP A 207 6.18 14.74 0.32
C ASP A 207 6.51 15.20 1.74
N ASN A 208 6.65 14.22 2.64
CA ASN A 208 7.11 14.51 4.00
C ASN A 208 8.63 14.63 3.99
N PRO A 209 9.23 15.38 4.92
CA PRO A 209 10.66 15.23 5.18
C PRO A 209 10.94 13.81 5.70
N ASP A 210 12.18 13.34 5.48
CA ASP A 210 12.67 12.13 6.13
C ASP A 210 12.47 12.22 7.65
N ARG A 211 12.09 11.11 8.28
CA ARG A 211 11.82 11.03 9.72
C ARG A 211 12.90 10.19 10.38
N GLN A 212 13.46 10.70 11.47
CA GLN A 212 14.31 9.91 12.35
C GLN A 212 13.45 9.17 13.36
N LEU A 213 13.71 7.89 13.53
CA LEU A 213 13.06 7.04 14.51
C LEU A 213 14.10 6.42 15.42
N ASN A 214 13.84 6.46 16.72
CA ASN A 214 14.55 5.63 17.67
C ASN A 214 13.97 4.22 17.60
N VAL A 215 14.83 3.21 17.45
CA VAL A 215 14.40 1.80 17.39
C VAL A 215 13.68 1.38 18.67
N ALA A 216 14.03 1.96 19.82
CA ALA A 216 13.42 1.65 21.10
C ALA A 216 12.06 2.32 21.34
N GLU A 217 11.79 3.44 20.68
CA GLU A 217 10.54 4.19 20.81
C GLU A 217 9.52 3.68 19.77
N ASN A 218 9.17 2.41 19.90
CA ASN A 218 8.39 1.66 18.92
C ASN A 218 6.87 1.82 19.10
N GLU A 219 6.38 3.06 19.15
CA GLU A 219 4.96 3.35 19.40
C GLU A 219 4.01 2.77 18.33
N GLU A 220 4.50 2.62 17.10
CA GLU A 220 3.72 2.16 15.94
C GLU A 220 3.94 0.67 15.59
N GLY A 221 4.72 -0.08 16.39
CA GLY A 221 5.01 -1.50 16.10
C GLY A 221 5.86 -1.71 14.84
N ARG A 222 6.63 -0.69 14.41
CA ARG A 222 7.56 -0.73 13.27
C ARG A 222 8.73 -1.68 13.49
N PHE A 223 9.11 -1.92 14.74
CA PHE A 223 10.17 -2.85 15.11
C PHE A 223 9.60 -4.02 15.92
N ALA A 224 10.25 -5.16 15.82
CA ALA A 224 9.97 -6.31 16.67
C ALA A 224 11.28 -6.90 17.16
N THR A 225 11.29 -7.32 18.42
CA THR A 225 12.37 -8.11 19.01
C THR A 225 11.90 -9.54 19.16
N LEU A 226 12.74 -10.51 18.77
CA LEU A 226 12.47 -11.93 18.99
C LEU A 226 13.71 -12.61 19.57
N PHE A 227 13.48 -13.42 20.60
CA PHE A 227 14.45 -14.44 21.03
C PHE A 227 14.34 -15.69 20.13
N PRO A 228 15.38 -16.52 20.04
CA PRO A 228 15.32 -17.76 19.27
C PRO A 228 14.17 -18.66 19.74
N GLY A 229 13.35 -19.10 18.79
CA GLY A 229 12.13 -19.88 19.00
C GLY A 229 10.87 -19.02 19.21
N GLU A 230 11.00 -17.72 19.47
CA GLU A 230 9.84 -16.84 19.60
C GLU A 230 9.21 -16.51 18.25
N SER A 231 8.00 -15.95 18.32
CA SER A 231 7.29 -15.52 17.13
C SER A 231 6.59 -14.19 17.32
N TRP A 232 6.62 -13.39 16.27
CA TRP A 232 5.86 -12.16 16.12
C TRP A 232 4.70 -12.43 15.17
N SER A 233 3.55 -11.80 15.41
CA SER A 233 2.36 -11.99 14.57
C SER A 233 1.76 -10.64 14.18
N ASN A 234 1.15 -10.62 13.00
CA ASN A 234 0.34 -9.51 12.53
C ASN A 234 -0.90 -10.06 11.81
N PHE A 235 -1.91 -9.22 11.64
CA PHE A 235 -3.13 -9.60 10.93
C PHE A 235 -3.71 -8.41 10.19
N TRP A 236 -4.46 -8.71 9.14
CA TRP A 236 -5.21 -7.73 8.37
C TRP A 236 -6.42 -8.40 7.75
N SER A 237 -7.31 -7.58 7.23
CA SER A 237 -8.53 -8.03 6.58
C SER A 237 -8.58 -7.44 5.18
N PHE A 238 -9.03 -8.23 4.21
CA PHE A 238 -9.29 -7.79 2.84
C PHE A 238 -10.55 -8.48 2.31
N ASP A 239 -11.08 -7.98 1.21
CA ASP A 239 -12.33 -8.50 0.64
C ASP A 239 -12.16 -9.97 0.24
N ALA A 240 -13.24 -10.75 0.29
CA ALA A 240 -13.20 -12.18 -0.03
C ALA A 240 -12.80 -12.46 -1.50
N ASP A 241 -12.78 -11.44 -2.35
CA ASP A 241 -12.27 -11.46 -3.71
C ASP A 241 -10.73 -11.32 -3.80
N GLY A 242 -10.03 -11.16 -2.67
CA GLY A 242 -8.59 -11.00 -2.63
C GLY A 242 -8.11 -9.60 -3.04
N ASP A 243 -8.99 -8.60 -3.02
CA ASP A 243 -8.81 -7.31 -3.69
C ASP A 243 -8.49 -7.49 -5.19
N CYS A 244 -8.83 -8.63 -5.81
CA CYS A 244 -8.59 -8.86 -7.23
C CYS A 244 -9.57 -8.02 -8.07
N GLU A 245 -9.18 -7.71 -9.31
CA GLU A 245 -10.12 -7.18 -10.30
C GLU A 245 -11.36 -8.10 -10.44
N PRO A 246 -12.57 -7.56 -10.71
CA PRO A 246 -13.79 -8.36 -10.84
C PRO A 246 -13.71 -9.50 -11.87
N GLU A 247 -12.88 -9.33 -12.92
CA GLU A 247 -12.62 -10.37 -13.92
C GLU A 247 -11.84 -11.57 -13.36
N ASP A 248 -11.10 -11.37 -12.28
CA ASP A 248 -10.19 -12.33 -11.65
C ASP A 248 -10.84 -13.09 -10.48
N ALA A 249 -11.83 -12.51 -9.79
CA ALA A 249 -12.43 -13.07 -8.58
C ALA A 249 -13.97 -13.11 -8.61
N ARG A 250 -14.50 -14.02 -9.43
CA ARG A 250 -15.96 -14.28 -9.51
C ARG A 250 -16.45 -15.21 -8.40
N PRO A 251 -17.73 -15.17 -8.02
CA PRO A 251 -18.34 -16.19 -7.16
C PRO A 251 -17.97 -17.62 -7.57
N GLY A 252 -17.57 -18.45 -6.61
CA GLY A 252 -17.13 -19.83 -6.84
C GLY A 252 -15.70 -19.98 -7.37
N GLN A 253 -15.00 -18.88 -7.67
CA GLN A 253 -13.60 -18.90 -8.07
C GLN A 253 -12.71 -19.33 -6.89
N GLN A 254 -11.78 -20.25 -7.13
CA GLN A 254 -10.78 -20.59 -6.13
C GLN A 254 -9.62 -19.60 -6.22
N LEU A 255 -9.29 -19.00 -5.07
CA LEU A 255 -8.17 -18.09 -4.88
C LEU A 255 -7.14 -18.73 -3.96
N ARG A 256 -5.92 -18.24 -4.09
CA ARG A 256 -4.72 -18.67 -3.38
C ARG A 256 -3.96 -17.44 -2.94
N TYR A 257 -3.46 -17.43 -1.72
CA TYR A 257 -2.62 -16.36 -1.18
C TYR A 257 -1.34 -16.91 -0.59
N GLN A 258 -0.25 -16.17 -0.80
CA GLN A 258 1.06 -16.54 -0.33
C GLN A 258 1.96 -15.32 -0.13
N PHE A 259 2.79 -15.35 0.90
CA PHE A 259 4.00 -14.54 0.96
C PHE A 259 5.07 -15.18 0.07
N THR A 260 5.52 -14.44 -0.94
CA THR A 260 6.47 -14.89 -1.97
C THR A 260 7.94 -14.79 -1.55
N GLY A 261 8.21 -14.30 -0.34
CA GLY A 261 9.57 -14.08 0.15
C GLY A 261 10.01 -12.62 0.01
N GLU A 262 10.84 -12.16 0.94
CA GLU A 262 11.39 -10.80 0.94
C GLU A 262 12.68 -10.77 1.75
N THR A 263 13.41 -9.67 1.63
CA THR A 263 14.55 -9.36 2.50
C THR A 263 14.20 -8.27 3.50
N LEU A 264 14.72 -8.39 4.72
CA LEU A 264 14.65 -7.28 5.66
C LEU A 264 15.49 -6.10 5.14
N ASP A 265 14.91 -4.91 5.22
CA ASP A 265 15.58 -3.64 4.95
C ASP A 265 16.48 -3.21 6.12
N TRP A 266 16.11 -3.57 7.36
CA TRP A 266 16.93 -3.33 8.54
C TRP A 266 16.72 -4.41 9.62
N TRP A 267 17.82 -4.79 10.26
CA TRP A 267 17.86 -5.65 11.45
C TRP A 267 19.20 -5.51 12.16
N ASP A 268 19.24 -5.81 13.46
CA ASP A 268 20.46 -5.92 14.25
C ASP A 268 20.31 -6.92 15.40
N TRP A 269 21.45 -7.33 15.98
CA TRP A 269 21.49 -8.18 17.17
C TRP A 269 21.20 -7.37 18.43
N GLY A 270 20.43 -7.95 19.35
CA GLY A 270 20.07 -7.33 20.61
C GLY A 270 18.58 -7.10 20.74
N THR A 271 18.17 -6.74 21.94
CA THR A 271 16.79 -6.34 22.22
C THR A 271 16.56 -4.88 21.87
N MET A 272 15.30 -4.46 21.96
CA MET A 272 14.91 -3.07 21.81
C MET A 272 15.65 -2.15 22.80
N GLU A 273 15.93 -2.62 24.01
CA GLU A 273 16.72 -1.90 25.03
C GLU A 273 18.19 -1.74 24.61
N ASP A 274 18.81 -2.76 24.03
CA ASP A 274 20.17 -2.67 23.48
C ASP A 274 20.27 -1.61 22.39
N HIS A 275 19.15 -1.37 21.69
CA HIS A 275 19.01 -0.37 20.63
C HIS A 275 18.44 0.97 21.11
N ALA A 276 18.44 1.28 22.41
CA ALA A 276 17.91 2.54 22.97
C ALA A 276 18.53 3.82 22.40
N GLN A 277 19.74 3.75 21.86
CA GLN A 277 20.43 4.88 21.21
C GLN A 277 20.54 4.73 19.68
N THR A 278 19.88 3.72 19.12
CA THR A 278 19.92 3.45 17.69
C THR A 278 18.84 4.26 17.00
N VAL A 279 19.27 5.16 16.11
CA VAL A 279 18.38 5.99 15.30
C VAL A 279 18.51 5.59 13.84
N VAL A 280 17.36 5.35 13.21
CA VAL A 280 17.23 5.02 11.80
C VAL A 280 16.39 6.08 11.09
N THR A 281 16.56 6.20 9.78
CA THR A 281 15.85 7.19 8.97
C THR A 281 14.85 6.51 8.05
N LEU A 282 13.57 6.90 8.18
CA LEU A 282 12.53 6.58 7.22
C LEU A 282 12.47 7.64 6.12
N PRO A 283 12.27 7.23 4.86
CA PRO A 283 12.07 8.16 3.78
C PRO A 283 10.69 8.83 3.92
N GLY A 284 10.63 10.13 3.65
CA GLY A 284 9.37 10.87 3.68
C GLY A 284 8.39 10.55 2.54
N SER A 285 8.74 9.57 1.69
CA SER A 285 7.92 9.01 0.62
C SER A 285 6.79 8.10 1.11
N GLY A 286 6.71 7.82 2.42
CA GLY A 286 5.67 7.02 3.09
C GLY A 286 5.51 5.56 2.66
N LEU A 287 6.28 5.11 1.68
CA LEU A 287 6.86 3.77 1.73
C LEU A 287 7.86 3.77 2.87
N GLU A 288 7.80 2.79 3.77
CA GLU A 288 8.61 2.83 4.99
C GLU A 288 9.91 1.99 4.96
N PRO A 289 10.59 1.62 3.84
CA PRO A 289 11.87 0.93 3.99
C PRO A 289 12.92 1.88 4.60
N ILE A 290 13.72 1.39 5.54
CA ILE A 290 14.77 2.17 6.21
C ILE A 290 15.78 2.68 5.16
N LYS A 291 15.90 4.01 5.09
CA LYS A 291 16.80 4.72 4.17
C LYS A 291 18.21 4.81 4.74
N HIS A 292 18.32 5.07 6.04
CA HIS A 292 19.60 5.08 6.76
C HIS A 292 19.53 4.26 8.06
N PRO A 293 20.56 3.44 8.37
CA PRO A 293 21.80 3.28 7.61
C PRO A 293 21.58 2.61 6.25
N LYS A 294 22.36 3.04 5.25
CA LYS A 294 22.27 2.48 3.91
C LYS A 294 22.80 1.04 3.91
N ASP A 295 22.17 0.17 3.13
CA ASP A 295 22.56 -1.24 2.98
C ASP A 295 22.67 -1.98 4.33
N ASN A 296 21.85 -1.58 5.31
CA ASN A 296 21.88 -2.05 6.70
C ASN A 296 23.30 -2.12 7.30
N ASN A 297 24.14 -1.10 7.06
CA ASN A 297 25.56 -1.07 7.47
C ASN A 297 26.37 -2.28 6.97
N ASN A 298 26.06 -2.82 5.79
CA ASN A 298 26.66 -4.02 5.21
C ASN A 298 26.43 -5.31 6.03
N ARG A 299 25.46 -5.33 6.94
CA ARG A 299 25.06 -6.58 7.63
C ARG A 299 24.57 -7.61 6.61
N PRO A 300 24.71 -8.91 6.89
CA PRO A 300 24.15 -9.98 6.07
C PRO A 300 22.66 -9.75 5.76
N LYS A 301 22.26 -10.01 4.51
CA LYS A 301 20.84 -9.93 4.12
C LYS A 301 20.07 -11.08 4.77
N VAL A 302 19.06 -10.74 5.56
CA VAL A 302 18.11 -11.72 6.09
C VAL A 302 17.04 -11.96 5.04
N VAL A 303 17.02 -13.18 4.50
CA VAL A 303 16.02 -13.64 3.54
C VAL A 303 14.91 -14.36 4.31
N ILE A 304 13.68 -13.88 4.17
CA ILE A 304 12.49 -14.60 4.60
C ILE A 304 12.00 -15.40 3.38
N PRO A 305 11.93 -16.74 3.48
CA PRO A 305 11.46 -17.56 2.37
C PRO A 305 9.98 -17.35 2.12
N ALA A 306 9.50 -17.89 1.01
CA ALA A 306 8.07 -17.99 0.76
C ALA A 306 7.36 -18.78 1.88
N SER A 307 6.14 -18.37 2.21
CA SER A 307 5.31 -19.02 3.23
C SER A 307 4.61 -20.28 2.71
N ASN A 308 3.91 -20.97 3.61
CA ASN A 308 2.81 -21.84 3.21
C ASN A 308 1.74 -21.08 2.42
N ILE A 309 0.89 -21.84 1.76
CA ILE A 309 -0.18 -21.34 0.93
C ILE A 309 -1.50 -21.42 1.70
N VAL A 310 -2.37 -20.44 1.51
CA VAL A 310 -3.77 -20.50 1.93
C VAL A 310 -4.67 -20.36 0.71
N GLU A 311 -5.71 -21.18 0.64
CA GLU A 311 -6.68 -21.17 -0.46
C GLU A 311 -8.10 -21.03 0.10
N TRP A 312 -8.95 -20.34 -0.65
CA TRP A 312 -10.38 -20.22 -0.36
C TRP A 312 -11.18 -20.11 -1.66
N THR A 313 -12.50 -20.18 -1.52
CA THR A 313 -13.44 -20.00 -2.63
C THR A 313 -14.21 -18.71 -2.42
N VAL A 314 -14.29 -17.87 -3.45
CA VAL A 314 -15.08 -16.62 -3.41
C VAL A 314 -16.55 -16.96 -3.16
N PRO A 315 -17.22 -16.36 -2.15
CA PRO A 315 -18.61 -16.67 -1.79
C PRO A 315 -19.62 -16.47 -2.92
N GLN A 316 -20.72 -17.24 -2.91
CA GLN A 316 -21.76 -17.22 -3.96
C GLN A 316 -22.63 -15.95 -3.98
N TYR A 317 -22.79 -15.26 -2.85
CA TYR A 317 -23.59 -14.02 -2.75
C TYR A 317 -22.84 -12.76 -3.19
N PHE A 318 -21.63 -12.91 -3.73
CA PHE A 318 -20.83 -11.81 -4.25
C PHE A 318 -21.32 -11.40 -5.65
N ASP A 319 -22.55 -10.90 -5.72
CA ASP A 319 -22.96 -10.05 -6.83
C ASP A 319 -22.46 -8.64 -6.51
N ARG A 320 -21.38 -8.22 -7.15
CA ARG A 320 -21.15 -6.78 -7.40
C ARG A 320 -22.25 -6.31 -8.35
N GLN A 321 -23.49 -6.24 -7.87
CA GLN A 321 -24.54 -5.45 -8.51
C GLN A 321 -24.10 -3.99 -8.36
N PHE A 322 -23.34 -3.52 -9.35
CA PHE A 322 -23.13 -2.10 -9.57
C PHE A 322 -24.29 -1.60 -10.42
N ASP A 323 -25.23 -0.90 -9.80
CA ASP A 323 -25.96 0.18 -10.46
C ASP A 323 -25.04 1.40 -10.69
#